data_AF-A0A3C1FQV5-F1
#
_entry.id   AF-A0A3C1FQV5-F1
#
_cell.length_a   1.000
_cell.length_b   1.000
_cell.length_c   1.000
_cell.angle_alpha   90.00
_cell.angle_beta   90.00
_cell.angle_gamma   90.00
#
_symmetry.space_group_name_H-M   'P 1'
#
loop_
_entity.id
_entity.type
_entity.pdbx_description
1 polymer ?
#
loop_
_entity_poly.entity_id
_entity_poly.type
_entity_poly.pdbx_seq_one_letter_code
_entity_poly.pdbx_strand_id
1 'polypeptide(L)'
;MDFTIDKATQARLERVHELGKNYIRPLGLECDRLGRPLPPEHDYFKMLHKMGMGRTRWRPKKPGEPEKKKDTNKPGNTRSTLLVSEEMSYWDRGVAVSGPSPGLGEGPLIAMGTEEQKERFLGPFINPDRPRWAAFAMTEPGAGSDVAGIRTRCVK
;
A
#
# COMPACT_ATOMS: atom_id res chain seq x y z
N MET A 1 -29.36 13.73 -5.13
CA MET A 1 -28.08 13.06 -4.75
C MET A 1 -26.98 13.68 -5.58
N ASP A 2 -25.82 13.92 -4.98
CA ASP A 2 -24.65 14.50 -5.66
C ASP A 2 -23.60 13.41 -5.91
N PHE A 3 -23.30 13.16 -7.18
CA PHE A 3 -22.34 12.16 -7.63
C PHE A 3 -21.07 12.78 -8.22
N THR A 4 -20.91 14.11 -8.11
CA THR A 4 -19.71 14.77 -8.61
C THR A 4 -18.45 14.26 -7.90
N ILE A 5 -17.34 14.30 -8.64
CA ILE A 5 -16.00 14.00 -8.12
C ILE A 5 -15.38 15.34 -7.73
N ASP A 6 -14.89 15.45 -6.50
CA ASP A 6 -14.26 16.67 -6.03
C ASP A 6 -12.95 16.96 -6.79
N LYS A 7 -12.61 18.26 -6.90
CA LYS A 7 -11.44 18.72 -7.67
C LYS A 7 -10.12 18.10 -7.20
N ALA A 8 -9.98 17.79 -5.91
CA ALA A 8 -8.76 17.19 -5.39
C ALA A 8 -8.62 15.73 -5.85
N THR A 9 -9.73 14.98 -5.90
CA THR A 9 -9.77 13.64 -6.49
C THR A 9 -9.55 13.69 -8.01
N GLN A 10 -10.16 14.63 -8.74
CA GLN A 10 -9.90 14.80 -10.18
C GLN A 10 -8.42 15.04 -10.48
N ALA A 11 -7.77 15.98 -9.77
CA ALA A 11 -6.34 16.24 -9.93
C ALA A 11 -5.46 15.04 -9.54
N ARG A 12 -5.93 14.15 -8.64
CA ARG A 12 -5.25 12.88 -8.36
C ARG A 12 -5.39 11.91 -9.52
N LEU A 13 -6.58 11.78 -10.09
CA LEU A 13 -6.84 10.91 -11.23
C LEU A 13 -6.00 11.31 -12.44
N GLU A 14 -5.90 12.60 -12.75
CA GLU A 14 -5.03 13.09 -13.84
C GLU A 14 -3.56 12.69 -13.66
N ARG A 15 -3.02 12.82 -12.44
CA ARG A 15 -1.65 12.37 -12.15
C ARG A 15 -1.47 10.87 -12.29
N VAL A 16 -2.47 10.09 -11.85
CA VAL A 16 -2.45 8.63 -11.96
C VAL A 16 -2.59 8.21 -13.42
N HIS A 17 -3.38 8.92 -14.22
CA HIS A 17 -3.54 8.70 -15.65
C HIS A 17 -2.20 8.87 -16.39
N GLU A 18 -1.46 9.94 -16.10
CA GLU A 18 -0.13 10.16 -16.67
C GLU A 18 0.89 9.11 -16.20
N LEU A 19 0.88 8.73 -14.91
CA LEU A 19 1.71 7.62 -14.42
C LEU A 19 1.35 6.31 -15.13
N GLY A 20 0.05 6.10 -15.33
CA GLY A 20 -0.56 4.97 -15.99
C GLY A 20 -0.07 4.76 -17.42
N LYS A 21 -0.28 5.80 -18.23
CA LYS A 21 0.10 5.87 -19.64
C LYS A 21 1.61 5.72 -19.84
N ASN A 22 2.41 6.44 -19.05
CA ASN A 22 3.84 6.57 -19.29
C ASN A 22 4.68 5.46 -18.63
N TYR A 23 4.18 4.85 -17.55
CA TYR A 23 4.94 3.86 -16.76
C TYR A 23 4.18 2.55 -16.56
N ILE A 24 2.98 2.59 -15.98
CA ILE A 24 2.30 1.37 -15.50
C ILE A 24 1.99 0.41 -16.67
N ARG A 25 1.41 0.92 -17.77
CA ARG A 25 1.04 0.09 -18.92
C ARG A 25 2.25 -0.50 -19.65
N PRO A 26 3.30 0.27 -20.02
CA PRO A 26 4.50 -0.31 -20.62
C PRO A 26 5.14 -1.40 -19.75
N LEU A 27 5.24 -1.17 -18.43
CA LEU A 27 5.84 -2.13 -17.50
C LEU A 27 4.99 -3.38 -17.32
N GLY A 28 3.66 -3.25 -17.28
CA GLY A 28 2.74 -4.39 -17.22
C GLY A 28 2.93 -5.33 -18.41
N LEU A 29 2.94 -4.75 -19.63
CA LEU A 29 3.17 -5.51 -20.86
C LEU A 29 4.55 -6.18 -20.90
N GLU A 30 5.58 -5.54 -20.35
CA GLU A 30 6.90 -6.15 -20.21
C GLU A 30 6.88 -7.34 -19.24
N CYS A 31 6.31 -7.15 -18.05
CA CYS A 31 6.17 -8.21 -17.04
C CYS A 31 5.41 -9.42 -17.57
N ASP A 32 4.30 -9.20 -18.27
CA ASP A 32 3.49 -10.26 -18.88
C ASP A 32 4.28 -11.04 -19.93
N ARG A 33 5.00 -10.35 -20.82
CA ARG A 33 5.83 -11.01 -21.85
C ARG A 33 6.98 -11.81 -21.26
N LEU A 34 7.60 -11.30 -20.20
CA LEU A 34 8.73 -11.98 -19.53
C LEU A 34 8.28 -13.04 -18.51
N GLY A 35 6.99 -13.09 -18.17
CA GLY A 35 6.45 -14.01 -17.17
C GLY A 35 7.01 -13.78 -15.77
N ARG A 36 7.45 -12.56 -15.44
CA ARG A 36 8.08 -12.23 -14.15
C ARG A 36 7.80 -10.79 -13.70
N PRO A 37 7.75 -10.53 -12.38
CA PRO A 37 7.57 -9.17 -11.88
C PRO A 37 8.82 -8.31 -12.12
N LEU A 38 8.65 -6.99 -12.00
CA LEU A 38 9.78 -6.05 -11.97
C LEU A 38 10.74 -6.41 -10.82
N PRO A 39 12.06 -6.33 -11.04
CA PRO A 39 13.03 -6.54 -9.96
C PRO A 39 12.92 -5.42 -8.91
N PRO A 40 13.18 -5.68 -7.62
CA PRO A 40 13.09 -4.67 -6.55
C PRO A 40 13.94 -3.41 -6.79
N GLU A 41 15.02 -3.54 -7.55
CA GLU A 41 15.96 -2.46 -7.88
C GLU A 41 15.51 -1.61 -9.07
N HIS A 42 14.40 -1.95 -9.71
CA HIS A 42 13.88 -1.25 -10.89
C HIS A 42 13.64 0.23 -10.60
N ASP A 43 13.99 1.10 -11.55
CA ASP A 43 13.93 2.56 -11.35
C ASP A 43 12.51 3.08 -11.10
N TYR A 44 11.50 2.35 -11.55
CA TYR A 44 10.10 2.59 -11.20
C TYR A 44 9.90 2.66 -9.68
N PHE A 45 10.43 1.71 -8.91
CA PHE A 45 10.26 1.70 -7.45
C PHE A 45 11.05 2.82 -6.77
N LYS A 46 12.22 3.17 -7.29
CA LYS A 46 13.00 4.34 -6.82
C LYS A 46 12.24 5.63 -7.06
N MET A 47 11.59 5.77 -8.22
CA MET A 47 10.73 6.91 -8.54
C MET A 47 9.55 7.00 -7.58
N LEU A 48 8.79 5.90 -7.37
CA LEU A 48 7.67 5.88 -6.43
C LEU A 48 8.12 6.26 -5.01
N HIS A 49 9.27 5.77 -4.57
CA HIS A 49 9.85 6.10 -3.29
C HIS A 49 10.22 7.59 -3.16
N LYS A 50 10.83 8.19 -4.20
CA LYS A 50 11.11 9.64 -4.25
C LYS A 50 9.83 10.48 -4.21
N MET A 51 8.73 9.98 -4.76
CA MET A 51 7.40 10.59 -4.67
C MET A 51 6.74 10.42 -3.29
N GLY A 52 7.40 9.73 -2.34
CA GLY A 52 6.91 9.53 -0.99
C GLY A 52 5.95 8.34 -0.83
N MET A 53 5.78 7.50 -1.86
CA MET A 53 5.01 6.26 -1.73
C MET A 53 5.75 5.24 -0.86
N GLY A 54 4.96 4.34 -0.25
CA GLY A 54 5.46 3.27 0.61
C GLY A 54 5.74 3.65 2.06
N ARG A 55 5.36 4.84 2.48
CA ARG A 55 5.45 5.27 3.88
C ARG A 55 4.31 4.69 4.71
N THR A 56 4.60 4.32 5.95
CA THR A 56 3.57 3.90 6.91
C THR A 56 2.62 5.06 7.27
N ARG A 57 1.39 4.73 7.65
CA ARG A 57 0.41 5.62 8.28
C ARG A 57 0.64 5.79 9.78
N TRP A 58 1.43 4.91 10.41
CA TRP A 58 1.75 5.00 11.83
C TRP A 58 2.75 6.12 12.11
N ARG A 59 2.64 6.74 13.28
CA ARG A 59 3.59 7.76 13.77
C ARG A 59 3.85 7.51 15.25
N PRO A 60 5.11 7.67 15.72
CA PRO A 60 5.41 7.56 17.14
C PRO A 60 4.68 8.66 17.90
N LYS A 61 4.13 8.33 19.07
CA LYS A 61 3.50 9.31 19.96
C LYS A 61 4.57 10.28 20.45
N LYS A 62 4.37 11.59 20.29
CA LYS A 62 5.24 12.58 20.92
C LYS A 62 4.89 12.69 22.42
N PRO A 63 5.86 12.92 23.31
CA PRO A 63 5.59 13.17 24.72
C PRO A 63 4.59 14.34 24.88
N GLY A 64 3.49 14.10 25.59
CA GLY A 64 2.44 15.09 25.82
C GLY A 64 1.45 15.31 24.67
N GLU A 65 1.54 14.57 23.56
CA GLU A 65 0.54 14.67 22.49
C GLU A 65 -0.76 13.96 22.90
N PRO A 66 -1.91 14.67 22.93
CA PRO A 66 -3.19 14.03 23.24
C PRO A 66 -3.54 13.00 22.18
N GLU A 67 -4.27 11.95 22.59
CA GLU A 67 -4.79 10.97 21.62
C GLU A 67 -5.69 11.68 20.60
N LYS A 68 -5.19 11.77 19.36
CA LYS A 68 -5.99 12.25 18.24
C LYS A 68 -7.12 11.24 18.03
N LYS A 69 -8.35 11.62 18.41
CA LYS A 69 -9.55 10.91 17.95
C LYS A 69 -9.46 10.83 16.43
N LYS A 70 -9.41 9.60 15.91
CA LYS A 70 -9.51 9.35 14.47
C LYS A 70 -10.81 9.97 14.03
N ASP A 71 -10.72 11.04 13.24
CA ASP A 71 -11.90 11.56 12.55
C ASP A 71 -12.27 10.53 11.48
N THR A 72 -13.12 9.58 11.88
CA THR A 72 -13.67 8.53 11.02
C THR A 72 -14.61 9.09 9.96
N ASN A 73 -14.96 10.38 10.06
CA ASN A 73 -15.96 11.04 9.25
C ASN A 73 -15.38 12.02 8.24
N LYS A 74 -14.06 11.97 7.96
CA LYS A 74 -13.45 12.78 6.88
C LYS A 74 -14.03 12.35 5.53
N PRO A 75 -14.95 13.14 4.93
CA PRO A 75 -15.56 12.77 3.66
C PRO A 75 -14.50 12.87 2.57
N GLY A 76 -14.34 11.81 1.78
CA GLY A 76 -13.47 11.81 0.61
C GLY A 76 -12.37 10.75 0.56
N ASN A 77 -12.06 10.03 1.65
CA ASN A 77 -10.95 9.07 1.59
C ASN A 77 -11.29 7.79 0.82
N THR A 78 -12.41 7.12 1.14
CA THR A 78 -12.74 5.82 0.53
C THR A 78 -13.11 5.95 -0.95
N ARG A 79 -13.95 6.93 -1.32
CA ARG A 79 -14.31 7.20 -2.72
C ARG A 79 -13.09 7.59 -3.57
N SER A 80 -12.25 8.51 -3.08
CA SER A 80 -11.02 8.91 -3.79
C SER A 80 -10.06 7.73 -3.94
N THR A 81 -9.88 6.92 -2.89
CA THR A 81 -9.04 5.71 -2.93
C THR A 81 -9.58 4.68 -3.91
N LEU A 82 -10.89 4.46 -3.96
CA LEU A 82 -11.54 3.57 -4.94
C LEU A 82 -11.26 4.02 -6.37
N LEU A 83 -11.54 5.29 -6.68
CA LEU A 83 -11.34 5.83 -8.03
C LEU A 83 -9.87 5.80 -8.45
N VAL A 84 -8.94 6.13 -7.54
CA VAL A 84 -7.49 6.03 -7.81
C VAL A 84 -7.07 4.57 -8.03
N SER A 85 -7.58 3.65 -7.22
CA SER A 85 -7.31 2.21 -7.37
C SER A 85 -7.84 1.68 -8.71
N GLU A 86 -9.03 2.10 -9.12
CA GLU A 86 -9.62 1.78 -10.41
C GLU A 86 -8.76 2.30 -11.57
N GLU A 87 -8.39 3.59 -11.55
CA GLU A 87 -7.55 4.19 -12.59
C GLU A 87 -6.19 3.47 -12.69
N MET A 88 -5.50 3.19 -11.58
CA MET A 88 -4.25 2.42 -11.61
C MET A 88 -4.45 1.02 -12.21
N SER A 89 -5.55 0.36 -11.86
CA SER A 89 -5.86 -1.00 -12.31
C SER A 89 -6.24 -1.06 -13.79
N TYR A 90 -6.83 0.02 -14.33
CA TYR A 90 -7.09 0.16 -15.76
C TYR A 90 -5.78 0.06 -16.57
N TRP A 91 -4.68 0.60 -16.04
CA TRP A 91 -3.39 0.57 -16.71
C TRP A 91 -2.67 -0.77 -16.57
N ASP A 92 -2.50 -1.28 -15.35
CA ASP A 92 -2.03 -2.64 -15.09
C ASP A 92 -2.21 -2.99 -13.61
N ARG A 93 -2.90 -4.09 -13.31
CA ARG A 93 -3.22 -4.44 -11.92
C ARG A 93 -2.03 -5.03 -11.15
N GLY A 94 -1.09 -5.71 -11.81
CA GLY A 94 0.09 -6.30 -11.18
C GLY A 94 1.09 -5.23 -10.75
N VAL A 95 1.40 -4.30 -11.66
CA VAL A 95 2.26 -3.14 -11.41
C VAL A 95 1.62 -2.19 -10.40
N ALA A 96 0.30 -2.02 -10.42
CA ALA A 96 -0.40 -1.17 -9.46
C ALA A 96 -0.19 -1.58 -7.99
N VAL A 97 -0.02 -2.88 -7.69
CA VAL A 97 0.20 -3.37 -6.31
C VAL A 97 1.61 -3.86 -6.00
N SER A 98 2.53 -3.76 -6.96
CA SER A 98 3.92 -4.14 -6.73
C SER A 98 4.73 -3.06 -5.98
N GLY A 99 4.16 -1.86 -5.80
CA GLY A 99 4.84 -0.73 -5.17
C GLY A 99 5.32 -0.99 -3.72
N PRO A 100 6.38 -0.31 -3.27
CA PRO A 100 6.88 -0.41 -1.90
C PRO A 100 5.80 0.03 -0.90
N SER A 101 5.66 -0.70 0.21
CA SER A 101 4.66 -0.45 1.26
C SER A 101 4.85 -1.40 2.45
N PRO A 102 4.43 -1.02 3.68
CA PRO A 102 4.23 -1.97 4.77
C PRO A 102 3.07 -2.97 4.51
N GLY A 103 2.38 -2.84 3.38
CA GLY A 103 1.47 -3.85 2.83
C GLY A 103 0.22 -4.07 3.70
N LEU A 104 -0.42 -5.22 3.51
CA LEU A 104 -1.62 -5.59 4.26
C LEU A 104 -1.33 -5.86 5.75
N GLY A 105 -0.07 -6.16 6.10
CA GLY A 105 0.36 -6.37 7.49
C GLY A 105 0.35 -5.11 8.36
N GLU A 106 0.34 -3.91 7.77
CA GLU A 106 0.34 -2.66 8.52
C GLU A 106 -0.90 -2.50 9.42
N GLY A 107 -2.09 -2.80 8.89
CA GLY A 107 -3.36 -2.60 9.60
C GLY A 107 -3.42 -3.37 10.91
N PRO A 108 -3.23 -4.71 10.89
CA PRO A 108 -3.16 -5.52 12.09
C PRO A 108 -2.11 -5.05 13.10
N LEU A 109 -0.93 -4.64 12.64
CA LEU A 109 0.15 -4.19 13.52
C LEU A 109 -0.17 -2.84 14.20
N ILE A 110 -0.76 -1.89 13.47
CA ILE A 110 -1.24 -0.64 14.07
C ILE A 110 -2.35 -0.91 15.09
N ALA A 111 -3.26 -1.84 14.78
CA ALA A 111 -4.43 -2.12 15.60
C ALA A 111 -4.10 -2.92 16.87
N MET A 112 -3.19 -3.90 16.79
CA MET A 112 -2.98 -4.90 17.85
C MET A 112 -1.55 -4.95 18.39
N GLY A 113 -0.59 -4.31 17.71
CA GLY A 113 0.81 -4.32 18.16
C GLY A 113 1.04 -3.48 19.42
N THR A 114 2.07 -3.83 20.18
CA THR A 114 2.62 -2.93 21.22
C THR A 114 3.34 -1.74 20.56
N GLU A 115 3.61 -0.68 21.33
CA GLU A 115 4.35 0.48 20.78
C GLU A 115 5.78 0.08 20.36
N GLU A 116 6.43 -0.83 21.11
CA GLU A 116 7.74 -1.37 20.75
C GLU A 116 7.69 -2.17 19.45
N GLN A 117 6.61 -2.94 19.22
CA GLN A 117 6.42 -3.67 17.96
C GLN A 117 6.16 -2.71 16.79
N LYS A 118 5.34 -1.67 16.98
CA LYS A 118 5.07 -0.67 15.94
C LYS A 118 6.34 0.09 15.58
N GLU A 119 7.11 0.56 16.56
CA GLU A 119 8.40 1.23 16.31
C GLU A 119 9.36 0.28 15.57
N ARG A 120 9.52 -0.96 16.05
CA ARG A 120 10.44 -1.94 15.43
C ARG A 120 10.10 -2.26 13.98
N PHE A 121 8.82 -2.46 13.66
CA PHE A 121 8.40 -3.00 12.35
C PHE A 121 7.88 -1.92 11.38
N LEU A 122 7.30 -0.82 11.88
CA LEU A 122 6.81 0.30 11.05
C LEU A 122 7.79 1.49 11.03
N GLY A 123 8.67 1.63 12.02
CA GLY A 123 9.74 2.63 12.04
C GLY A 123 10.55 2.66 10.74
N PRO A 124 10.99 1.51 10.18
CA PRO A 124 11.69 1.45 8.89
C PRO A 124 10.89 2.01 7.69
N PHE A 125 9.57 2.17 7.81
CA PHE A 125 8.68 2.72 6.79
C PHE A 125 8.29 4.19 7.03
N ILE A 126 8.77 4.84 8.10
CA ILE A 126 8.45 6.26 8.36
C ILE A 126 9.15 7.14 7.33
N ASN A 127 10.48 7.04 7.27
CA ASN A 127 11.35 7.73 6.32
C ASN A 127 12.36 6.72 5.76
N PRO A 128 11.91 5.78 4.92
CA PRO A 128 12.81 4.80 4.35
C PRO A 128 13.91 5.50 3.54
N ASP A 129 15.12 4.95 3.59
CA ASP A 129 16.28 5.35 2.79
C ASP A 129 16.24 4.77 1.36
N ARG A 130 15.42 3.75 1.17
CA ARG A 130 15.22 3.01 -0.09
C ARG A 130 13.81 2.40 -0.13
N PRO A 131 13.31 1.99 -1.31
CA PRO A 131 12.08 1.20 -1.39
C PRO A 131 12.11 0.00 -0.44
N ARG A 132 11.03 -0.20 0.34
CA ARG A 132 10.87 -1.31 1.29
C ARG A 132 9.49 -1.92 1.12
N TRP A 133 9.42 -3.23 1.35
CA TRP A 133 8.19 -4.01 1.26
C TRP A 133 8.02 -4.83 2.52
N ALA A 134 6.76 -5.03 2.90
CA ALA A 134 6.37 -6.10 3.81
C ALA A 134 5.33 -6.99 3.13
N ALA A 135 5.21 -8.22 3.61
CA ALA A 135 4.30 -9.22 3.09
C ALA A 135 3.26 -9.61 4.15
N PHE A 136 2.13 -10.14 3.67
CA PHE A 136 1.09 -10.71 4.52
C PHE A 136 0.97 -12.20 4.19
N ALA A 137 1.59 -13.02 5.03
CA ALA A 137 1.62 -14.47 4.87
C ALA A 137 0.47 -15.11 5.65
N MET A 138 -0.62 -15.42 4.94
CA MET A 138 -1.80 -16.08 5.52
C MET A 138 -2.16 -17.36 4.75
N THR A 139 -2.18 -17.29 3.41
CA THR A 139 -2.53 -18.43 2.56
C THR A 139 -1.48 -19.55 2.64
N GLU A 140 -1.96 -20.79 2.72
CA GLU A 140 -1.17 -22.02 2.65
C GLU A 140 -1.69 -22.92 1.51
N PRO A 141 -0.91 -23.94 1.06
CA PRO A 141 -1.35 -24.86 0.00
C PRO A 141 -2.72 -25.52 0.24
N GLY A 142 -3.09 -25.73 1.50
CA GLY A 142 -4.38 -26.33 1.90
C GLY A 142 -5.39 -25.37 2.55
N ALA A 143 -5.06 -24.08 2.68
CA ALA A 143 -5.89 -23.11 3.40
C ALA A 143 -5.82 -21.72 2.72
N GLY A 144 -6.91 -21.35 2.04
CA GLY A 144 -7.09 -20.05 1.38
C GLY A 144 -8.32 -19.33 1.92
N SER A 145 -9.49 -19.60 1.35
CA SER A 145 -10.77 -19.10 1.86
C SER A 145 -11.09 -19.62 3.26
N ASP A 146 -10.67 -20.85 3.57
CA ASP A 146 -10.73 -21.42 4.92
C ASP A 146 -9.46 -21.08 5.71
N VAL A 147 -9.42 -19.85 6.24
CA VAL A 147 -8.30 -19.37 7.08
C VAL A 147 -8.20 -20.16 8.39
N ALA A 148 -9.30 -20.73 8.89
CA ALA A 148 -9.28 -21.56 10.10
C ALA A 148 -8.57 -22.91 9.87
N GLY A 149 -8.43 -23.34 8.61
CA GLY A 149 -7.72 -24.54 8.19
C GLY A 149 -6.18 -24.43 8.14
N ILE A 150 -5.59 -23.28 8.50
CA ILE A 150 -4.14 -23.05 8.56
C ILE A 150 -3.45 -24.12 9.44
N ARG A 151 -2.36 -24.69 8.93
CA ARG A 151 -1.61 -25.79 9.55
C ARG A 151 -0.24 -25.38 10.12
N THR A 152 0.28 -24.21 9.76
CA THR A 152 1.52 -23.68 10.37
C THR A 152 1.37 -23.63 11.89
N ARG A 153 2.34 -24.19 12.61
CA ARG A 153 2.33 -24.24 14.09
C ARG A 153 3.34 -23.28 14.67
N CYS A 154 2.95 -22.61 15.76
CA CYS A 154 3.83 -21.85 16.62
C CYS A 154 3.82 -22.52 18.00
N VAL A 155 4.97 -23.04 18.43
CA VAL A 155 5.17 -23.61 19.77
C VAL A 155 6.03 -22.64 20.56
N LYS A 156 5.65 -22.36 21.81
CA LYS A 156 6.31 -21.38 22.68
C LYS A 156 7.69 -21.83 23.12
#